data_AF-A0A849HPR4-F1
#
_entry.id   AF-A0A849HPR4-F1
#
_cell.length_a   1.000
_cell.length_b   1.000
_cell.length_c   1.000
_cell.angle_alpha   90.00
_cell.angle_beta   90.00
_cell.angle_gamma   90.00
#
_symmetry.space_group_name_H-M   'P 1'
#
loop_
_entity.id
_entity.type
_entity.pdbx_description
1 polymer ?
#
loop_
_entity_poly.entity_id
_entity_poly.type
_entity_poly.pdbx_seq_one_letter_code
_entity_poly.pdbx_strand_id
1 'polypeptide(L)'
;MNTASFPLRFLVTLVIVLIAAAIGWQLWVYYMQDPWTRDGRVRADTVELAPDVSGPVVQVFVKDNQAVKAGDKLFQIDPTRFTLALAQAQAQLLKAKAAMEDAQRTASRYAAVSNNAVSSLTRDTAGTAALEAAADYQ
;
A
#
# COMPACT_ATOMS: atom_id res chain seq x y z
N MET A 1 11.02 92.69 8.32
CA MET A 1 11.68 91.82 7.34
C MET A 1 12.26 90.58 8.03
N ASN A 2 11.67 89.42 7.74
CA ASN A 2 12.14 88.02 7.86
C ASN A 2 12.90 87.56 9.13
N THR A 3 12.12 87.14 10.15
CA THR A 3 12.57 86.25 11.25
C THR A 3 11.84 84.89 11.22
N ALA A 4 11.47 84.38 10.05
CA ALA A 4 10.71 83.13 9.90
C ALA A 4 11.57 81.90 9.57
N SER A 5 12.90 81.98 9.68
CA SER A 5 13.80 80.87 9.32
C SER A 5 14.24 80.00 10.51
N PHE A 6 14.00 80.42 11.76
CA PHE A 6 14.38 79.67 12.96
C PHE A 6 13.54 78.40 13.15
N PRO A 7 12.18 78.45 13.19
CA PRO A 7 11.38 77.23 13.35
C PRO A 7 11.45 76.30 12.14
N LEU A 8 11.69 76.85 10.94
CA LEU A 8 11.84 76.08 9.70
C LEU A 8 13.09 75.18 9.76
N ARG A 9 14.21 75.68 10.31
CA ARG A 9 15.43 74.88 10.49
C ARG A 9 15.20 73.71 11.45
N PHE A 10 14.49 73.92 12.56
CA PHE A 10 14.15 72.84 13.49
C PHE A 10 13.21 71.81 12.88
N LEU A 11 12.21 72.25 12.10
CA LEU A 11 11.32 71.36 11.35
C LEU A 11 12.09 70.50 10.35
N VAL A 12 13.00 71.11 9.59
CA VAL A 12 13.84 70.38 8.61
C VAL A 12 14.74 69.37 9.31
N THR A 13 15.42 69.74 10.40
CA THR A 13 16.25 68.80 11.17
C THR A 13 15.42 67.66 11.77
N LEU A 14 14.22 67.96 12.30
CA LEU A 14 13.32 66.94 12.85
C LEU A 14 12.88 65.93 11.78
N VAL A 15 12.51 66.41 10.58
CA VAL A 15 12.13 65.55 9.45
C VAL A 15 13.30 64.66 9.03
N ILE A 16 14.52 65.20 8.96
CA ILE A 16 15.72 64.42 8.61
C ILE A 16 15.98 63.33 9.66
N VAL A 17 15.86 63.65 10.95
CA VAL A 17 16.04 62.68 12.04
C VAL A 17 14.99 61.57 11.98
N LEU A 18 13.72 61.91 11.70
CA LEU A 18 12.65 60.93 11.55
C LEU A 18 12.87 60.01 10.35
N ILE A 19 13.34 60.55 9.22
CA ILE A 19 13.69 59.76 8.03
C ILE A 19 14.86 58.82 8.35
N ALA A 20 15.91 59.32 9.02
CA ALA A 20 17.06 58.50 9.41
C ALA A 20 16.64 57.37 10.38
N ALA A 21 15.76 57.66 11.34
CA ALA A 21 15.22 56.66 12.25
C ALA A 21 14.36 55.61 11.52
N ALA A 22 13.53 56.04 10.56
CA ALA A 22 12.71 55.14 9.75
C ALA A 22 13.58 54.22 8.86
N ILE A 23 14.62 54.77 8.24
CA ILE A 23 15.58 53.99 7.44
C ILE A 23 16.34 53.00 8.35
N GLY A 24 16.81 53.43 9.51
CA GLY A 24 17.48 52.56 10.47
C GLY A 24 16.58 51.42 10.95
N TRP A 25 15.31 51.73 11.26
CA TRP A 25 14.31 50.73 11.62
C TRP A 25 14.06 49.74 10.49
N GLN A 26 13.91 50.23 9.26
CA GLN A 26 13.64 49.40 8.10
C GLN A 26 14.81 48.48 7.75
N LEU A 27 16.05 48.98 7.86
CA LEU A 27 17.25 48.17 7.71
C LEU A 27 17.35 47.12 8.83
N TRP A 28 17.01 47.47 10.07
CA TRP A 28 16.97 46.52 11.17
C TRP A 28 15.96 45.39 10.92
N VAL A 29 14.74 45.73 10.47
CA VAL A 29 13.72 44.73 10.12
C VAL A 29 14.21 43.83 8.98
N TYR A 30 14.72 44.44 7.89
CA TYR A 30 15.21 43.71 6.74
C TYR A 30 16.37 42.75 7.05
N TYR A 31 17.34 43.17 7.88
CA TYR A 31 18.51 42.36 8.17
C TYR A 31 18.32 41.38 9.33
N MET A 32 17.43 41.67 10.28
CA MET A 32 17.32 40.91 11.53
C MET A 32 16.05 40.05 11.61
N GLN A 33 14.97 40.40 10.88
CA GLN A 33 13.70 39.66 10.93
C GLN A 33 13.49 38.69 9.76
N ASP A 34 14.31 38.76 8.71
CA ASP A 34 14.33 37.74 7.66
C ASP A 34 15.37 36.67 8.01
N PRO A 35 14.97 35.51 8.56
CA PRO A 35 15.90 34.43 8.87
C PRO A 35 16.46 33.85 7.57
N TRP A 36 17.60 34.39 7.14
CA TRP A 36 18.41 33.79 6.08
C TRP A 36 19.06 32.52 6.65
N THR A 37 18.65 31.36 6.15
CA THR A 37 19.34 30.10 6.45
C THR A 37 19.88 29.54 5.15
N ARG A 38 21.20 29.34 5.08
CA ARG A 38 21.87 28.73 3.92
C ARG A 38 21.55 27.23 3.79
N ASP A 39 21.04 26.64 4.87
CA ASP A 39 20.85 25.18 5.00
C ASP A 39 19.37 24.80 4.90
N GLY A 40 18.83 24.92 3.68
CA GLY A 40 17.58 24.23 3.34
C GLY A 40 17.86 22.74 3.17
N ARG A 41 17.28 21.89 4.03
CA ARG A 41 17.30 20.43 3.84
C ARG A 41 15.91 19.95 3.42
N VAL A 42 15.80 19.44 2.21
CA VAL A 42 14.61 18.72 1.76
C VAL A 42 14.80 17.25 2.17
N ARG A 43 13.87 16.72 2.96
CA ARG A 43 13.78 15.29 3.22
C ARG A 43 12.75 14.69 2.27
N ALA A 44 13.16 13.66 1.53
CA ALA A 44 12.27 12.85 0.72
C ALA A 44 12.39 11.41 1.22
N ASP A 45 11.27 10.84 1.66
CA ASP A 45 11.22 9.42 2.01
C ASP A 45 11.19 8.64 0.69
N THR A 46 12.25 7.90 0.42
CA THR A 46 12.34 7.04 -0.77
C THR A 46 12.00 5.62 -0.35
N VAL A 47 10.97 5.05 -0.98
CA VAL A 47 10.56 3.66 -0.77
C VAL A 47 10.93 2.86 -2.01
N GLU A 48 11.70 1.80 -1.83
CA GLU A 48 12.00 0.85 -2.90
C GLU A 48 10.84 -0.13 -3.05
N LEU A 49 10.38 -0.34 -4.29
CA LEU A 49 9.27 -1.22 -4.61
C LEU A 49 9.81 -2.52 -5.20
N ALA A 50 9.59 -3.62 -4.49
CA ALA A 50 9.91 -4.96 -4.95
C ALA A 50 8.61 -5.78 -5.11
N PRO A 51 8.52 -6.65 -6.12
CA PRO A 51 7.38 -7.57 -6.23
C PRO A 51 7.45 -8.69 -5.20
N ASP A 52 6.30 -9.07 -4.66
CA ASP A 52 6.17 -10.23 -3.74
C ASP A 52 6.44 -11.57 -4.43
N VAL A 53 6.36 -11.60 -5.77
CA VAL A 53 6.55 -12.81 -6.58
C VAL A 53 7.67 -12.61 -7.59
N SER A 54 8.46 -13.67 -7.79
CA SER A 54 9.53 -13.69 -8.79
C SER A 54 8.96 -13.99 -10.18
N GLY A 55 9.40 -13.24 -11.19
CA GLY A 55 9.06 -13.53 -12.58
C GLY A 55 9.54 -12.45 -13.54
N PRO A 56 9.53 -12.71 -14.86
CA PRO A 56 9.88 -11.72 -15.86
C PRO A 56 8.79 -10.62 -15.93
N VAL A 57 9.23 -9.37 -16.06
CA VAL A 57 8.34 -8.22 -16.28
C VAL A 57 7.92 -8.19 -17.74
N VAL A 58 6.62 -8.23 -18.00
CA VAL A 58 6.03 -8.18 -19.35
C VAL A 58 5.80 -6.74 -19.79
N GLN A 59 5.39 -5.87 -18.86
CA GLN A 59 5.05 -4.49 -19.16
C GLN A 59 5.32 -3.57 -17.97
N VAL A 60 5.77 -2.35 -18.27
CA VAL A 60 5.90 -1.24 -17.32
C VAL A 60 4.90 -0.17 -17.76
N PHE A 61 4.04 0.27 -16.85
CA PHE A 61 2.93 1.20 -17.13
C PHE A 61 3.26 2.64 -16.76
N VAL A 62 4.36 2.86 -16.05
CA VAL A 62 4.77 4.16 -15.53
C VAL A 62 6.03 4.66 -16.22
N LYS A 63 6.16 5.98 -16.28
CA LYS A 63 7.36 6.67 -16.76
C LYS A 63 8.14 7.22 -15.59
N ASP A 64 9.41 7.55 -15.84
CA ASP A 64 10.27 8.15 -14.82
C ASP A 64 9.68 9.47 -14.27
N ASN A 65 9.81 9.67 -12.96
CA ASN A 65 9.25 10.81 -12.20
C ASN A 65 7.73 11.04 -12.34
N GLN A 66 6.98 10.03 -12.81
CA GLN A 66 5.52 10.12 -12.88
C GLN A 66 4.91 10.05 -11.48
N ALA A 67 4.01 10.99 -11.16
CA ALA A 67 3.20 10.91 -9.95
C ALA A 67 2.20 9.75 -10.05
N VAL A 68 2.26 8.84 -9.07
CA VAL A 68 1.40 7.65 -8.96
C VAL A 68 0.64 7.67 -7.64
N LYS A 69 -0.51 7.00 -7.60
CA LYS A 69 -1.34 6.82 -6.40
C LYS A 69 -1.30 5.36 -5.95
N ALA A 70 -1.67 5.14 -4.69
CA ALA A 70 -1.83 3.79 -4.16
C ALA A 70 -2.87 3.01 -4.99
N GLY A 71 -2.49 1.80 -5.43
CA GLY A 71 -3.31 0.95 -6.28
C GLY A 71 -3.05 1.08 -7.78
N ASP A 72 -2.24 2.06 -8.22
CA ASP A 72 -1.87 2.17 -9.63
C ASP A 72 -0.97 1.01 -10.05
N LYS A 73 -1.23 0.45 -11.23
CA LYS A 73 -0.39 -0.59 -11.82
C LYS A 73 0.92 0.03 -12.27
N LEU A 74 2.03 -0.43 -11.69
CA LEU A 74 3.37 0.05 -12.03
C LEU A 74 4.01 -0.84 -13.10
N PHE A 75 3.96 -2.15 -12.89
CA PHE A 75 4.47 -3.15 -13.81
C PHE A 75 3.64 -4.43 -13.71
N GLN A 76 3.70 -5.27 -14.73
CA GLN A 76 3.04 -6.56 -14.78
C GLN A 76 4.07 -7.66 -14.96
N ILE A 77 4.04 -8.63 -14.05
CA ILE A 77 4.82 -9.88 -14.14
C ILE A 77 4.03 -10.87 -15.01
N ASP A 78 4.74 -11.72 -15.75
CA ASP A 78 4.13 -12.77 -16.58
C ASP A 78 3.22 -13.68 -15.75
N PRO A 79 1.89 -13.66 -16.00
CA PRO A 79 0.94 -14.43 -15.22
C PRO A 79 0.91 -15.91 -15.59
N THR A 80 1.50 -16.32 -16.73
CA THR A 80 1.26 -17.64 -17.35
C THR A 80 1.53 -18.81 -16.40
N ARG A 81 2.65 -18.75 -15.67
CA ARG A 81 3.02 -19.79 -14.69
C ARG A 81 2.07 -19.81 -13.50
N PHE A 82 1.65 -18.63 -13.03
CA PHE A 82 0.71 -18.50 -11.91
C PHE A 82 -0.69 -18.97 -12.29
N THR A 83 -1.15 -18.68 -13.51
CA THR A 83 -2.45 -19.16 -13.99
C THR A 83 -2.46 -20.67 -14.16
N LEU A 84 -1.35 -21.27 -14.61
CA LEU A 84 -1.23 -22.72 -14.71
C LEU A 84 -1.20 -23.38 -13.32
N ALA A 85 -0.43 -22.84 -12.38
CA ALA A 85 -0.37 -23.32 -11.01
C ALA A 85 -1.75 -23.22 -10.33
N LEU A 86 -2.47 -22.12 -10.55
CA LEU A 86 -3.84 -21.94 -10.06
C LEU A 86 -4.78 -22.99 -10.65
N ALA A 87 -4.73 -23.20 -11.97
CA ALA A 87 -5.56 -24.20 -12.63
C ALA A 87 -5.26 -25.63 -12.11
N GLN A 88 -3.99 -25.94 -11.87
CA GLN A 88 -3.58 -27.22 -11.30
C GLN A 88 -4.09 -27.39 -9.87
N ALA A 89 -3.97 -26.37 -9.02
CA ALA A 89 -4.50 -26.39 -7.65
C ALA A 89 -6.03 -26.54 -7.64
N GLN A 90 -6.73 -25.84 -8.53
CA GLN A 90 -8.18 -25.99 -8.70
C GLN A 90 -8.57 -27.40 -9.14
N ALA A 91 -7.83 -28.01 -10.07
CA ALA A 91 -8.06 -29.38 -10.49
C ALA A 91 -7.82 -30.39 -9.35
N GLN A 92 -6.80 -30.17 -8.53
CA GLN A 92 -6.54 -30.99 -7.34
C GLN A 92 -7.66 -30.86 -6.30
N LEU A 93 -8.16 -29.65 -6.06
CA LEU A 93 -9.29 -29.40 -5.19
C LEU A 93 -10.57 -30.09 -5.69
N LEU A 94 -10.85 -30.03 -6.99
CA LEU A 94 -11.98 -30.75 -7.59
C LEU A 94 -11.84 -32.27 -7.47
N LYS A 95 -10.61 -32.80 -7.64
CA LYS A 95 -10.32 -34.22 -7.44
C LYS A 95 -10.57 -34.66 -6.00
N ALA A 96 -10.08 -33.89 -5.02
CA ALA A 96 -10.29 -34.16 -3.60
C ALA A 96 -11.77 -34.12 -3.23
N LYS A 97 -12.50 -33.10 -3.73
CA LYS A 97 -13.95 -33.01 -3.57
C LYS A 97 -14.68 -34.22 -4.13
N ALA A 98 -14.35 -34.64 -5.35
CA ALA A 98 -14.98 -35.80 -5.98
C ALA A 98 -14.71 -37.10 -5.21
N ALA A 99 -13.50 -37.27 -4.67
CA ALA A 99 -13.13 -38.42 -3.83
C ALA A 99 -13.92 -38.44 -2.52
N MET A 100 -14.05 -37.28 -1.86
CA MET A 100 -14.83 -37.11 -0.64
C MET A 100 -16.31 -37.43 -0.86
N GLU A 101 -16.92 -36.90 -1.93
CA GLU A 101 -18.30 -37.20 -2.28
C GLU A 101 -18.49 -38.70 -2.59
N ASP A 102 -17.51 -39.35 -3.22
CA ASP A 102 -17.59 -40.77 -3.52
C ASP A 102 -17.48 -41.65 -2.28
N ALA A 103 -16.57 -41.32 -1.37
CA ALA A 103 -16.43 -41.98 -0.08
C ALA A 103 -17.71 -41.82 0.76
N GLN A 104 -18.29 -40.62 0.81
CA GLN A 104 -19.57 -40.37 1.49
C GLN A 104 -20.72 -41.17 0.87
N ARG A 105 -20.87 -41.18 -0.46
CA ARG A 105 -21.89 -41.99 -1.15
C ARG A 105 -21.72 -43.47 -0.85
N THR A 106 -20.49 -43.94 -0.74
CA THR A 106 -20.18 -45.35 -0.43
C THR A 106 -20.54 -45.68 1.01
N ALA A 107 -20.21 -44.83 1.97
CA ALA A 107 -20.61 -44.97 3.36
C ALA A 107 -22.14 -44.97 3.53
N SER A 108 -22.85 -44.04 2.89
CA SER A 108 -24.32 -43.99 2.90
C SER A 108 -24.95 -45.24 2.30
N ARG A 109 -24.37 -45.77 1.20
CA ARG A 109 -24.83 -47.03 0.60
C ARG A 109 -24.72 -48.19 1.56
N TYR A 110 -23.57 -48.38 2.23
CA TYR A 110 -23.40 -49.47 3.19
C TYR A 110 -24.27 -49.30 4.44
N ALA A 111 -24.54 -48.06 4.87
CA ALA A 111 -25.45 -47.79 5.99
C ALA A 111 -26.90 -48.16 5.67
N ALA A 112 -27.35 -48.02 4.42
CA ALA A 112 -28.71 -48.33 3.98
C ALA A 112 -28.97 -49.83 3.73
N VAL A 113 -27.94 -50.67 3.65
CA VAL A 113 -28.08 -52.11 3.38
C VAL A 113 -28.43 -52.86 4.67
N SER A 114 -29.38 -53.80 4.58
CA SER A 114 -29.89 -54.61 5.71
C SER A 114 -28.79 -55.44 6.40
N ASN A 115 -28.95 -55.63 7.72
CA ASN A 115 -27.96 -56.23 8.62
C ASN A 115 -27.42 -57.62 8.25
N ASN A 116 -28.11 -58.35 7.36
CA ASN A 116 -27.70 -59.70 6.96
C ASN A 116 -26.81 -59.71 5.70
N ALA A 117 -26.62 -58.57 5.03
CA ALA A 117 -25.90 -58.49 3.76
C ALA A 117 -24.51 -57.81 3.86
N VAL A 118 -24.22 -57.06 4.92
CA VAL A 118 -22.94 -56.35 5.11
C VAL A 118 -22.46 -56.47 6.55
N SER A 119 -21.20 -56.88 6.73
CA SER A 119 -20.53 -56.99 8.04
C SER A 119 -20.46 -55.63 8.76
N SER A 120 -20.52 -55.62 10.09
CA SER A 120 -20.32 -54.39 10.90
C SER A 120 -18.97 -53.74 10.61
N LEU A 121 -17.91 -54.55 10.46
CA LEU A 121 -16.56 -54.06 10.13
C LEU A 121 -16.55 -53.25 8.82
N THR A 122 -17.25 -53.72 7.78
CA THR A 122 -17.30 -53.04 6.47
C THR A 122 -18.03 -51.70 6.55
N ARG A 123 -19.04 -51.58 7.41
CA ARG A 123 -19.73 -50.30 7.64
C ARG A 123 -18.83 -49.31 8.36
N ASP A 124 -18.12 -49.77 9.39
CA ASP A 124 -17.21 -48.92 10.16
C ASP A 124 -16.05 -48.43 9.27
N THR A 125 -15.44 -49.31 8.46
CA THR A 125 -14.36 -48.91 7.55
C THR A 125 -14.81 -47.96 6.45
N ALA A 126 -16.04 -48.10 5.93
CA ALA A 126 -16.59 -47.15 4.98
C ALA A 126 -16.87 -45.78 5.63
N GLY A 127 -17.32 -45.77 6.89
CA GLY A 127 -17.52 -44.56 7.66
C GLY A 127 -16.20 -43.82 7.95
N THR A 128 -15.16 -44.53 8.38
CA THR A 128 -13.84 -43.94 8.62
C THR A 128 -13.22 -43.40 7.33
N ALA A 129 -13.32 -44.14 6.22
CA ALA A 129 -12.83 -43.69 4.92
C ALA A 129 -13.53 -42.41 4.42
N ALA A 130 -14.82 -42.24 4.71
CA ALA A 130 -15.54 -41.01 4.39
C ALA A 130 -15.10 -39.81 5.25
N LEU A 131 -14.76 -40.05 6.53
CA LEU A 131 -14.21 -39.01 7.42
C LEU A 131 -12.79 -38.62 7.02
N GLU A 132 -11.96 -39.59 6.65
CA GLU A 132 -10.60 -39.35 6.13
C GLU A 132 -10.65 -38.51 4.85
N ALA A 133 -11.49 -38.89 3.89
CA ALA A 133 -11.63 -38.13 2.65
C ALA A 133 -12.23 -36.72 2.87
N ALA A 134 -13.04 -36.53 3.92
CA ALA A 134 -13.53 -35.22 4.32
C ALA A 134 -12.45 -34.36 4.98
N ALA A 135 -11.54 -34.97 5.74
CA ALA A 135 -10.39 -34.29 6.33
C ALA A 135 -9.37 -33.87 5.25
N ASP A 136 -9.13 -34.72 4.24
CA ASP A 136 -8.22 -34.41 3.12
C ASP A 136 -8.70 -33.26 2.22
N TYR A 137 -10.00 -32.92 2.27
CA TYR A 137 -10.58 -31.81 1.53
C TYR A 137 -10.55 -30.47 2.28
N GLN A 138 -10.50 -30.50 3.62
CA GLN A 138 -10.50 -29.30 4.47
C GLN A 138 -9.13 -28.63 4.52
#